data_AF-A0A2E3NGR6-F1
#
_entry.id   AF-A0A2E3NGR6-F1
#
_cell.length_a   1.000
_cell.length_b   1.000
_cell.length_c   1.000
_cell.angle_alpha   90.00
_cell.angle_beta   90.00
_cell.angle_gamma   90.00
#
_symmetry.space_group_name_H-M   'P 1'
#
loop_
_entity.id
_entity.type
_entity.pdbx_description
1 polymer ?
#
loop_
_entity_poly.entity_id
_entity_poly.type
_entity_poly.pdbx_seq_one_letter_code
_entity_poly.pdbx_strand_id
1 'polypeptide(L)'
;MPIQELGSLGELSAAITASATLTCLDEPIRHGTKADRASAGIEPPRHSSERQARASAHPEFRRIWKGVAITFASLLLVPSVSAADRLANGFDAAPLADPIFTEEQVATEVARLNNWLIDNHAKLDPDRRQLVREGLYTLLGSHVSHRQKRGEPLLPAEDDLIMRSIFSWSEPLGVYGAHHIYNELISRSDVEGVPEMPALAPLPVGFETALEDDLLSMRSTRGGWSFRIPYWFMPFAVSEFDTKNGPRTQLVMLSTGASKHEGLPGNSQSTLRLFAGPGQIGGDFEKYWSKALGFDSKSERRDLPIEGLSARKRFDEESRIHSEMVAWAGNNGPLVVYYAGAPGPYEKNRVHFIDFLRQLRGEAAPPPAAEAP
;
A
#
# COMPACT_ATOMS: atom_id res chain seq x y z
N MET A 1 -1.79 -27.26 -8.65
CA MET A 1 -3.18 -26.89 -8.98
C MET A 1 -3.19 -26.28 -10.37
N PRO A 2 -4.14 -26.62 -11.24
CA PRO A 2 -4.22 -26.01 -12.56
C PRO A 2 -4.67 -24.56 -12.42
N ILE A 3 -3.91 -23.66 -13.03
CA ILE A 3 -4.22 -22.23 -13.15
C ILE A 3 -5.36 -22.11 -14.15
N GLN A 4 -6.59 -21.97 -13.65
CA GLN A 4 -7.75 -21.61 -14.46
C GLN A 4 -8.36 -20.33 -13.90
N GLU A 5 -8.51 -19.37 -14.82
CA GLU A 5 -9.34 -18.16 -14.75
C GLU A 5 -8.86 -17.02 -13.83
N LEU A 6 -7.87 -16.27 -14.33
CA LEU A 6 -7.82 -14.83 -14.04
C LEU A 6 -8.98 -14.17 -14.81
N GLY A 7 -10.03 -13.81 -14.07
CA GLY A 7 -11.11 -12.94 -14.52
C GLY A 7 -10.60 -11.60 -15.06
N SER A 8 -11.48 -10.87 -15.73
CA SER A 8 -11.10 -9.64 -16.43
C SER A 8 -10.45 -8.63 -15.48
N LEU A 9 -9.34 -8.01 -15.90
CA LEU A 9 -8.57 -7.02 -15.13
C LEU A 9 -9.38 -5.80 -14.65
N GLY A 10 -10.61 -5.60 -15.15
CA GLY A 10 -11.55 -4.60 -14.65
C GLY A 10 -12.11 -4.90 -13.26
N GLU A 11 -12.22 -6.18 -12.87
CA GLU A 11 -12.74 -6.58 -11.55
C GLU A 11 -11.70 -6.36 -10.43
N LEU A 12 -10.42 -6.37 -10.77
CA LEU A 12 -9.31 -6.04 -9.84
C LEU A 12 -9.24 -4.55 -9.47
N SER A 13 -9.90 -3.66 -10.23
CA SER A 13 -9.98 -2.23 -9.91
C SER A 13 -11.05 -1.93 -8.86
N ALA A 14 -12.12 -2.74 -8.80
CA ALA A 14 -13.22 -2.60 -7.84
C ALA A 14 -12.89 -3.16 -6.45
N ALA A 15 -11.99 -4.15 -6.37
CA ALA A 15 -11.56 -4.75 -5.10
C ALA A 15 -10.69 -3.81 -4.21
N ILE A 16 -10.25 -2.66 -4.74
CA ILE A 16 -9.38 -1.71 -4.04
C ILE A 16 -10.19 -0.64 -3.27
N THR A 17 -11.51 -0.50 -3.51
CA THR A 17 -12.28 0.66 -3.05
C THR A 17 -13.13 0.42 -1.78
N ALA A 18 -13.00 -0.72 -1.10
CA ALA A 18 -13.79 -1.01 0.10
C ALA A 18 -12.95 -1.48 1.29
N SER A 19 -11.94 -0.71 1.69
CA SER A 19 -11.31 -0.90 3.01
C SER A 19 -12.12 -0.11 4.06
N ALA A 20 -13.22 -0.72 4.52
CA ALA A 20 -13.89 -0.27 5.72
C ALA A 20 -12.99 -0.63 6.91
N THR A 21 -12.50 0.41 7.59
CA THR A 21 -11.93 0.39 8.95
C THR A 21 -12.51 -0.74 9.79
N LEU A 22 -11.66 -1.50 10.49
CA LEU A 22 -11.87 -2.43 11.63
C LEU A 22 -13.20 -2.30 12.44
N THR A 23 -14.37 -2.41 11.81
CA THR A 23 -15.68 -2.59 12.45
C THR A 23 -16.06 -4.05 12.59
N CYS A 24 -15.25 -4.98 12.07
CA CYS A 24 -15.48 -6.43 12.21
C CYS A 24 -15.16 -6.99 13.61
N LEU A 25 -14.74 -6.17 14.57
CA LEU A 25 -14.46 -6.61 15.95
C LEU A 25 -15.54 -6.22 16.96
N ASP A 26 -16.67 -5.66 16.52
CA ASP A 26 -17.80 -5.25 17.37
C ASP A 26 -18.96 -6.28 17.46
N GLU A 27 -18.76 -7.54 17.07
CA GLU A 27 -19.75 -8.57 17.45
C GLU A 27 -19.60 -8.94 18.94
N PRO A 28 -20.63 -8.69 19.78
CA PRO A 28 -20.57 -9.08 21.17
C PRO A 28 -20.59 -10.61 21.27
N ILE A 29 -19.61 -11.14 22.00
CA ILE A 29 -19.52 -12.53 22.45
C ILE A 29 -20.82 -12.91 23.16
N ARG A 30 -21.74 -13.56 22.46
CA ARG A 30 -22.88 -14.25 23.07
C ARG A 30 -22.47 -15.68 23.38
N HIS A 31 -22.02 -15.91 24.61
CA HIS A 31 -22.10 -17.23 25.21
C HIS A 31 -23.57 -17.67 25.27
N GLY A 32 -23.86 -18.80 24.65
CA GLY A 32 -25.18 -19.40 24.69
C GLY A 32 -25.49 -19.99 26.05
N THR A 33 -26.70 -19.73 26.54
CA THR A 33 -27.43 -20.62 27.42
C THR A 33 -28.87 -20.74 26.90
N LYS A 34 -29.27 -21.99 26.61
CA LYS A 34 -30.67 -22.37 26.37
C LYS A 34 -31.41 -22.35 27.70
N ALA A 35 -32.56 -21.69 27.77
CA ALA A 35 -33.69 -22.11 28.60
C ALA A 35 -34.99 -21.42 28.14
N ASP A 36 -36.08 -22.17 28.25
CA ASP A 36 -37.45 -21.93 27.78
C ASP A 36 -38.16 -20.68 28.34
N ARG A 37 -39.09 -20.10 27.54
CA ARG A 37 -40.56 -20.06 27.79
C ARG A 37 -41.26 -18.92 27.04
N ALA A 38 -42.21 -19.33 26.20
CA ALA A 38 -43.64 -18.96 26.20
C ALA A 38 -44.10 -17.48 26.24
N SER A 39 -44.92 -17.17 25.22
CA SER A 39 -46.22 -16.46 25.30
C SER A 39 -46.32 -14.95 25.05
N ALA A 40 -47.39 -14.62 24.30
CA ALA A 40 -48.04 -13.33 24.03
C ALA A 40 -47.25 -12.38 23.11
N GLY A 41 -47.73 -11.98 21.94
CA GLY A 41 -49.10 -11.62 21.57
C GLY A 41 -49.15 -10.09 21.48
N ILE A 42 -49.37 -9.55 20.27
CA ILE A 42 -50.08 -8.30 19.94
C ILE A 42 -49.92 -8.06 18.42
N GLU A 43 -51.07 -7.98 17.75
CA GLU A 43 -51.25 -7.61 16.34
C GLU A 43 -50.94 -6.13 16.06
N PRO A 44 -50.69 -5.77 14.78
CA PRO A 44 -50.36 -4.41 14.37
C PRO A 44 -51.59 -3.59 13.97
N PRO A 45 -51.51 -2.25 13.89
CA PRO A 45 -52.43 -1.50 13.06
C PRO A 45 -51.77 -1.11 11.73
N ARG A 46 -52.48 -1.50 10.66
CA ARG A 46 -52.47 -0.83 9.34
C ARG A 46 -53.19 0.52 9.45
N HIS A 47 -52.75 1.50 8.67
CA HIS A 47 -53.53 2.50 7.90
C HIS A 47 -52.51 3.50 7.31
N SER A 48 -52.23 3.54 6.00
CA SER A 48 -53.04 3.98 4.84
C SER A 48 -53.13 5.50 4.67
N SER A 49 -53.19 5.89 3.40
CA SER A 49 -53.45 7.21 2.80
C SER A 49 -52.19 8.06 2.61
N GLU A 50 -51.72 8.37 1.40
CA GLU A 50 -52.31 8.85 0.13
C GLU A 50 -52.00 10.34 -0.05
N ARG A 51 -51.56 10.64 -1.28
CA ARG A 51 -51.67 11.91 -2.00
C ARG A 51 -50.76 13.04 -1.54
N GLN A 52 -50.23 13.90 -2.41
CA GLN A 52 -50.07 14.02 -3.87
C GLN A 52 -49.65 15.49 -4.05
N ALA A 53 -49.12 15.80 -5.25
CA ALA A 53 -49.01 17.16 -5.82
C ALA A 53 -47.88 18.04 -5.28
N ARG A 54 -47.22 18.87 -6.09
CA ARG A 54 -46.90 18.96 -7.54
C ARG A 54 -46.07 20.24 -7.65
N ALA A 55 -45.38 20.39 -8.78
CA ALA A 55 -44.87 21.65 -9.36
C ALA A 55 -43.61 22.23 -8.67
N SER A 56 -42.60 22.74 -9.36
CA SER A 56 -42.40 23.03 -10.79
C SER A 56 -40.95 23.44 -11.03
N ALA A 57 -40.39 23.07 -12.19
CA ALA A 57 -39.27 23.77 -12.84
C ALA A 57 -39.67 25.23 -13.10
N HIS A 58 -38.78 26.24 -13.18
CA HIS A 58 -37.85 26.50 -14.29
C HIS A 58 -37.04 27.81 -13.99
N PRO A 59 -36.17 28.35 -14.88
CA PRO A 59 -34.82 28.78 -14.54
C PRO A 59 -34.59 30.30 -14.74
N GLU A 60 -33.31 30.69 -14.75
CA GLU A 60 -32.75 31.97 -15.20
C GLU A 60 -32.75 33.16 -14.23
N PHE A 61 -31.57 33.46 -13.68
CA PHE A 61 -31.10 34.85 -13.62
C PHE A 61 -29.61 34.92 -13.98
N ARG A 62 -29.36 35.50 -15.14
CA ARG A 62 -28.05 35.78 -15.72
C ARG A 62 -27.49 37.09 -15.16
N ARG A 63 -26.16 37.07 -14.96
CA ARG A 63 -25.16 38.05 -15.44
C ARG A 63 -24.67 39.22 -14.57
N ILE A 64 -23.33 39.18 -14.42
CA ILE A 64 -22.33 40.26 -14.55
C ILE A 64 -22.09 41.13 -13.31
N TRP A 65 -20.91 40.95 -12.71
CA TRP A 65 -19.93 42.05 -12.57
C TRP A 65 -18.52 41.53 -12.89
N LYS A 66 -17.88 42.22 -13.83
CA LYS A 66 -16.47 42.09 -14.19
C LYS A 66 -15.65 42.99 -13.26
N GLY A 67 -14.45 42.52 -12.90
CA GLY A 67 -13.29 43.39 -12.75
C GLY A 67 -12.86 43.72 -11.33
N VAL A 68 -11.94 42.92 -10.78
CA VAL A 68 -10.69 43.44 -10.21
C VAL A 68 -9.58 42.48 -10.63
N ALA A 69 -8.63 43.01 -11.40
CA ALA A 69 -7.36 42.38 -11.68
C ALA A 69 -6.58 42.28 -10.36
N ILE A 70 -6.42 41.06 -9.85
CA ILE A 70 -5.36 40.73 -8.89
C ILE A 70 -4.37 39.84 -9.64
N THR A 71 -3.34 40.50 -10.11
CA THR A 71 -2.03 40.02 -10.56
C THR A 71 -1.64 38.74 -9.81
N PHE A 72 -1.63 37.59 -10.48
CA PHE A 72 -0.42 36.95 -11.03
C PHE A 72 0.81 37.03 -10.10
N ALA A 73 0.69 36.44 -8.91
CA ALA A 73 1.82 35.98 -8.10
C ALA A 73 1.37 34.90 -7.11
N SER A 74 0.61 33.89 -7.59
CA SER A 74 0.61 32.59 -6.91
C SER A 74 1.94 31.95 -7.24
N LEU A 75 2.96 32.44 -6.55
CA LEU A 75 4.28 31.87 -6.47
C LEU A 75 4.09 30.37 -6.23
N LEU A 76 4.69 29.61 -7.12
CA LEU A 76 5.00 28.21 -6.97
C LEU A 76 5.72 28.02 -5.62
N LEU A 77 4.96 27.89 -4.54
CA LEU A 77 5.37 27.13 -3.37
C LEU A 77 5.36 25.67 -3.83
N VAL A 78 6.33 25.31 -4.68
CA VAL A 78 6.89 23.98 -4.60
C VAL A 78 7.45 23.92 -3.19
N PRO A 79 6.92 23.11 -2.27
CA PRO A 79 7.64 22.88 -1.03
C PRO A 79 9.03 22.42 -1.45
N SER A 80 10.02 23.26 -1.20
CA SER A 80 11.41 22.86 -1.23
C SER A 80 11.47 21.73 -0.21
N VAL A 81 11.45 20.49 -0.70
CA VAL A 81 11.67 19.30 0.12
C VAL A 81 13.03 19.54 0.75
N SER A 82 13.00 19.96 2.01
CA SER A 82 14.20 20.11 2.81
C SER A 82 14.89 18.76 2.75
N ALA A 83 16.13 18.73 2.27
CA ALA A 83 16.95 17.52 2.24
C ALA A 83 17.29 16.99 3.66
N ALA A 84 16.72 17.58 4.71
CA ALA A 84 16.91 17.25 6.12
C ALA A 84 16.15 16.00 6.59
N ASP A 85 15.13 15.52 5.88
CA ASP A 85 14.29 14.41 6.37
C ASP A 85 14.46 13.12 5.55
N ARG A 86 15.68 12.83 5.06
CA ARG A 86 15.98 11.50 4.51
C ARG A 86 16.35 10.52 5.62
N LEU A 87 15.69 9.36 5.61
CA LEU A 87 16.08 8.23 6.42
C LEU A 87 17.45 7.72 5.96
N ALA A 88 18.21 7.10 6.87
CA ALA A 88 19.52 6.50 6.57
C ALA A 88 19.48 5.49 5.41
N ASN A 89 18.29 4.94 5.14
CA ASN A 89 18.02 3.97 4.11
C ASN A 89 17.69 4.59 2.72
N GLY A 90 17.76 5.93 2.60
CA GLY A 90 17.56 6.68 1.37
C GLY A 90 16.12 7.09 1.04
N PHE A 91 15.14 6.63 1.84
CA PHE A 91 13.73 7.00 1.68
C PHE A 91 13.40 8.27 2.47
N ASP A 92 12.47 9.06 1.95
CA ASP A 92 11.97 10.25 2.63
C ASP A 92 11.15 9.90 3.87
N ALA A 93 11.38 10.60 4.98
CA ALA A 93 10.68 10.37 6.25
C ALA A 93 9.31 11.07 6.31
N ALA A 94 9.01 12.01 5.41
CA ALA A 94 7.77 12.79 5.44
C ALA A 94 6.49 11.93 5.53
N PRO A 95 6.36 10.77 4.85
CA PRO A 95 5.16 9.94 4.98
C PRO A 95 4.99 9.33 6.38
N LEU A 96 6.04 9.29 7.20
CA LEU A 96 6.00 8.80 8.58
C LEU A 96 5.58 9.88 9.59
N ALA A 97 5.40 11.14 9.17
CA ALA A 97 5.13 12.25 10.08
C ALA A 97 3.77 12.16 10.81
N ASP A 98 2.78 11.45 10.28
CA ASP A 98 1.48 11.29 10.96
C ASP A 98 1.10 9.81 11.08
N PRO A 99 1.31 9.19 12.26
CA PRO A 99 0.82 7.85 12.54
C PRO A 99 -0.71 7.83 12.56
N ILE A 100 -1.29 6.69 12.19
CA ILE A 100 -2.75 6.51 12.21
C ILE A 100 -3.24 6.22 13.63
N PHE A 101 -2.50 5.40 14.37
CA PHE A 101 -2.78 5.01 15.75
C PHE A 101 -1.81 5.69 16.72
N THR A 102 -2.24 5.98 17.95
CA THR A 102 -1.32 6.35 19.05
C THR A 102 -0.47 5.15 19.47
N GLU A 103 0.59 5.37 20.24
CA GLU A 103 1.48 4.30 20.69
C GLU A 103 0.73 3.27 21.56
N GLU A 104 -0.14 3.73 22.46
CA GLU A 104 -0.97 2.87 23.31
C GLU A 104 -1.98 2.08 22.50
N GLN A 105 -2.55 2.70 21.46
CA GLN A 105 -3.43 2.03 20.52
C GLN A 105 -2.68 0.95 19.75
N VAL A 106 -1.47 1.23 19.24
CA VAL A 106 -0.65 0.23 18.56
C VAL A 106 -0.41 -0.98 19.46
N ALA A 107 0.04 -0.76 20.70
CA ALA A 107 0.31 -1.86 21.64
C ALA A 107 -0.96 -2.70 21.92
N THR A 108 -2.09 -2.03 22.19
CA THR A 108 -3.37 -2.69 22.49
C THR A 108 -3.90 -3.46 21.28
N GLU A 109 -3.85 -2.86 20.09
CA GLU A 109 -4.36 -3.43 18.86
C GLU A 109 -3.52 -4.60 18.35
N VAL A 110 -2.20 -4.53 18.49
CA VAL A 110 -1.30 -5.65 18.17
C VAL A 110 -1.57 -6.83 19.10
N ALA A 111 -1.71 -6.60 20.40
CA ALA A 111 -2.06 -7.67 21.34
C ALA A 111 -3.42 -8.31 21.02
N ARG A 112 -4.43 -7.48 20.72
CA ARG A 112 -5.78 -7.93 20.32
C ARG A 112 -5.74 -8.76 19.05
N LEU A 113 -5.06 -8.25 18.01
CA LEU A 113 -4.94 -8.91 16.72
C LEU A 113 -4.18 -10.22 16.83
N ASN A 114 -3.08 -10.25 17.60
CA ASN A 114 -2.29 -11.43 17.85
C ASN A 114 -3.14 -12.56 18.46
N ASN A 115 -3.89 -12.25 19.53
CA ASN A 115 -4.75 -13.24 20.18
C ASN A 115 -5.84 -13.76 19.22
N TRP A 116 -6.43 -12.87 18.42
CA TRP A 116 -7.42 -13.29 17.43
C TRP A 116 -6.82 -14.17 16.32
N LEU A 117 -5.60 -13.85 15.85
CA LEU A 117 -4.93 -14.62 14.79
C LEU A 117 -4.56 -16.04 15.24
N ILE A 118 -4.20 -16.24 16.51
CA ILE A 118 -3.98 -17.58 17.09
C ILE A 118 -5.18 -18.49 16.81
N ASP A 119 -6.41 -17.99 17.02
CA ASP A 119 -7.63 -18.78 16.91
C ASP A 119 -8.22 -18.88 15.48
N ASN A 120 -7.85 -17.94 14.60
CA ASN A 120 -8.58 -17.69 13.35
C ASN A 120 -7.75 -17.76 12.07
N HIS A 121 -6.42 -17.60 12.11
CA HIS A 121 -5.61 -17.43 10.89
C HIS A 121 -5.81 -18.57 9.86
N ALA A 122 -5.91 -19.81 10.34
CA ALA A 122 -6.08 -21.00 9.49
C ALA A 122 -7.43 -21.05 8.73
N LYS A 123 -8.41 -20.25 9.16
CA LYS A 123 -9.77 -20.20 8.60
C LYS A 123 -9.99 -18.99 7.68
N LEU A 124 -8.97 -18.15 7.48
CA LEU A 124 -9.08 -16.96 6.65
C LEU A 124 -9.08 -17.32 5.17
N ASP A 125 -10.19 -16.98 4.51
CA ASP A 125 -10.26 -16.89 3.05
C ASP A 125 -9.32 -15.78 2.51
N PRO A 126 -9.03 -15.75 1.20
CA PRO A 126 -8.09 -14.80 0.61
C PRO A 126 -8.44 -13.33 0.87
N ASP A 127 -9.72 -12.96 0.82
CA ASP A 127 -10.18 -11.57 0.97
C ASP A 127 -10.00 -11.11 2.41
N ARG A 128 -10.39 -11.93 3.39
CA ARG A 128 -10.17 -11.66 4.81
C ARG A 128 -8.68 -11.60 5.15
N ARG A 129 -7.87 -12.46 4.53
CA ARG A 129 -6.42 -12.45 4.72
C ARG A 129 -5.80 -11.13 4.24
N GLN A 130 -6.28 -10.61 3.11
CA GLN A 130 -5.87 -9.29 2.63
C GLN A 130 -6.23 -8.19 3.63
N LEU A 131 -7.47 -8.14 4.10
CA LEU A 131 -7.92 -7.11 5.05
C LEU A 131 -7.12 -7.15 6.36
N VAL A 132 -6.86 -8.34 6.88
CA VAL A 132 -6.06 -8.52 8.11
C VAL A 132 -4.61 -8.10 7.88
N ARG A 133 -4.02 -8.45 6.73
CA ARG A 133 -2.68 -8.00 6.34
C ARG A 133 -2.60 -6.47 6.26
N GLU A 134 -3.58 -5.82 5.63
CA GLU A 134 -3.64 -4.36 5.56
C GLU A 134 -3.67 -3.73 6.97
N GLY A 135 -4.55 -4.23 7.85
CA GLY A 135 -4.63 -3.76 9.24
C GLY A 135 -3.34 -3.94 10.03
N LEU A 136 -2.69 -5.10 9.91
CA LEU A 136 -1.41 -5.40 10.56
C LEU A 136 -0.31 -4.41 10.14
N TYR A 137 -0.27 -4.03 8.87
CA TYR A 137 0.73 -3.07 8.39
C TYR A 137 0.36 -1.61 8.63
N THR A 138 -0.92 -1.29 8.82
CA THR A 138 -1.31 0.03 9.37
C THR A 138 -0.80 0.21 10.80
N LEU A 139 -0.82 -0.86 11.61
CA LEU A 139 -0.21 -0.87 12.94
C LEU A 139 1.32 -0.73 12.85
N LEU A 140 1.98 -1.49 11.96
CA LEU A 140 3.41 -1.38 11.73
C LEU A 140 3.82 0.03 11.30
N GLY A 141 3.13 0.61 10.33
CA GLY A 141 3.39 1.96 9.85
C GLY A 141 3.27 2.99 10.97
N SER A 142 2.24 2.86 11.82
CA SER A 142 2.07 3.75 12.97
C SER A 142 3.20 3.57 14.01
N HIS A 143 3.63 2.33 14.27
CA HIS A 143 4.75 2.06 15.17
C HIS A 143 6.06 2.66 14.66
N VAL A 144 6.39 2.43 13.39
CA VAL A 144 7.58 3.00 12.73
C VAL A 144 7.54 4.53 12.74
N SER A 145 6.37 5.14 12.52
CA SER A 145 6.16 6.57 12.65
C SER A 145 6.47 7.11 14.04
N HIS A 146 6.06 6.43 15.11
CA HIS A 146 6.37 6.86 16.48
C HIS A 146 7.87 6.76 16.77
N ARG A 147 8.53 5.68 16.33
CA ARG A 147 10.00 5.53 16.45
C ARG A 147 10.74 6.64 15.72
N GLN A 148 10.34 6.94 14.48
CA GLN A 148 10.89 8.03 13.69
C GLN A 148 10.78 9.38 14.42
N LYS A 149 9.62 9.68 15.02
CA LYS A 149 9.40 10.92 15.77
C LYS A 149 10.28 11.05 17.01
N ARG A 150 10.66 9.92 17.62
CA ARG A 150 11.57 9.88 18.77
C ARG A 150 13.05 9.90 18.39
N GLY A 151 13.36 9.88 17.09
CA GLY A 151 14.74 9.77 16.60
C GLY A 151 15.36 8.40 16.87
N GLU A 152 14.54 7.37 17.06
CA GLU A 152 15.01 6.01 17.28
C GLU A 152 15.37 5.34 15.95
N PRO A 153 16.30 4.37 15.96
CA PRO A 153 16.50 3.48 14.82
C PRO A 153 15.17 2.84 14.41
N LEU A 154 14.87 2.85 13.11
CA LEU A 154 13.60 2.32 12.61
C LEU A 154 13.53 0.82 12.88
N LEU A 155 14.53 0.05 12.42
CA LEU A 155 14.72 -1.31 12.90
C LEU A 155 15.42 -1.24 14.28
N PRO A 156 14.78 -1.71 15.35
CA PRO A 156 15.29 -1.57 16.71
C PRO A 156 16.54 -2.41 16.92
N ALA A 157 17.53 -1.88 17.65
CA ALA A 157 18.75 -2.61 18.03
C ALA A 157 18.51 -3.66 19.12
N GLU A 158 17.40 -3.54 19.85
CA GLU A 158 16.95 -4.45 20.90
C GLU A 158 15.63 -5.12 20.50
N ASP A 159 15.20 -6.13 21.25
CA ASP A 159 13.92 -6.80 21.04
C ASP A 159 12.74 -5.83 21.14
N ASP A 160 11.92 -5.80 20.09
CA ASP A 160 10.70 -5.00 20.02
C ASP A 160 9.51 -5.96 19.86
N LEU A 161 8.80 -6.18 20.98
CA LEU A 161 7.68 -7.11 21.04
C LEU A 161 6.56 -6.78 20.07
N ILE A 162 6.34 -5.49 19.77
CA ILE A 162 5.33 -5.03 18.82
C ILE A 162 5.73 -5.46 17.42
N MET A 163 6.96 -5.14 16.98
CA MET A 163 7.45 -5.55 15.67
C MET A 163 7.54 -7.07 15.54
N ARG A 164 8.04 -7.76 16.58
CA ARG A 164 8.15 -9.22 16.57
C ARG A 164 6.79 -9.89 16.40
N SER A 165 5.76 -9.41 17.09
CA SER A 165 4.39 -9.93 16.95
C SER A 165 3.78 -9.63 15.58
N ILE A 166 4.03 -8.45 15.02
CA ILE A 166 3.59 -8.10 13.66
C ILE A 166 4.27 -9.02 12.62
N PHE A 167 5.59 -9.22 12.74
CA PHE A 167 6.35 -10.02 11.78
C PHE A 167 6.13 -11.53 11.93
N SER A 168 5.80 -12.04 13.12
CA SER A 168 5.42 -13.45 13.28
C SER A 168 4.16 -13.82 12.50
N TRP A 169 3.29 -12.85 12.21
CA TRP A 169 2.07 -13.06 11.42
C TRP A 169 2.17 -12.61 9.96
N SER A 170 3.15 -11.78 9.62
CA SER A 170 3.27 -11.20 8.28
C SER A 170 3.42 -12.25 7.18
N GLU A 171 4.30 -13.25 7.37
CA GLU A 171 4.50 -14.28 6.35
C GLU A 171 3.34 -15.29 6.25
N PRO A 172 2.76 -15.78 7.37
CA PRO A 172 1.49 -16.52 7.33
C PRO A 172 0.35 -15.80 6.59
N LEU A 173 0.35 -14.46 6.60
CA LEU A 173 -0.61 -13.63 5.87
C LEU A 173 -0.19 -13.31 4.42
N GLY A 174 0.91 -13.89 3.94
CA GLY A 174 1.35 -13.83 2.55
C GLY A 174 2.29 -12.67 2.22
N VAL A 175 3.00 -12.10 3.20
CA VAL A 175 4.06 -11.11 2.94
C VAL A 175 5.40 -11.81 2.75
N TYR A 176 5.98 -11.68 1.55
CA TYR A 176 7.23 -12.33 1.20
C TYR A 176 8.43 -11.67 1.89
N GLY A 177 9.30 -12.48 2.49
CA GLY A 177 10.54 -12.02 3.14
C GLY A 177 10.37 -11.49 4.56
N ALA A 178 9.16 -11.57 5.13
CA ALA A 178 8.91 -11.13 6.50
C ALA A 178 9.68 -11.93 7.56
N HIS A 179 10.02 -13.20 7.29
CA HIS A 179 10.88 -14.01 8.16
C HIS A 179 12.27 -13.41 8.37
N HIS A 180 12.84 -12.71 7.38
CA HIS A 180 14.14 -12.05 7.55
C HIS A 180 14.08 -11.01 8.67
N ILE A 181 13.00 -10.23 8.73
CA ILE A 181 12.83 -9.21 9.77
C ILE A 181 12.54 -9.86 11.13
N TYR A 182 11.68 -10.87 11.16
CA TYR A 182 11.39 -11.60 12.40
C TYR A 182 12.65 -12.23 13.01
N ASN A 183 13.47 -12.90 12.18
CA ASN A 183 14.70 -13.55 12.62
C ASN A 183 15.75 -12.54 13.07
N GLU A 184 15.83 -11.38 12.41
CA GLU A 184 16.69 -10.28 12.85
C GLU A 184 16.25 -9.71 14.21
N LEU A 185 14.95 -9.59 14.47
CA LEU A 185 14.46 -9.13 15.77
C LEU A 185 14.75 -10.14 16.89
N ILE A 186 14.72 -11.44 16.58
CA ILE A 186 15.05 -12.49 17.56
C ILE A 186 16.55 -12.58 17.80
N SER A 187 17.38 -12.44 16.78
CA SER A 187 18.84 -12.46 16.95
C SER A 187 19.34 -11.33 17.85
N ARG A 188 18.56 -10.23 17.94
CA ARG A 188 18.76 -9.08 18.83
C ARG A 188 18.10 -9.23 20.22
N SER A 189 17.42 -10.35 20.48
CA SER A 189 16.72 -10.62 21.74
C SER A 189 17.56 -11.47 22.68
N ASP A 190 17.52 -11.15 23.98
CA ASP A 190 18.12 -11.97 25.04
C ASP A 190 17.27 -13.21 25.39
N VAL A 191 16.12 -13.40 24.73
CA VAL A 191 15.20 -14.51 25.04
C VAL A 191 15.70 -15.81 24.42
N GLU A 192 16.24 -16.69 25.26
CA GLU A 192 16.64 -18.03 24.85
C GLU A 192 15.45 -18.89 24.41
N GLY A 193 15.66 -19.73 23.40
CA GLY A 193 14.70 -20.77 22.99
C GLY A 193 13.56 -20.32 22.07
N VAL A 194 13.56 -19.08 21.59
CA VAL A 194 12.65 -18.65 20.52
C VAL A 194 13.18 -19.17 19.18
N PRO A 195 12.43 -20.03 18.46
CA PRO A 195 12.90 -20.56 17.19
C PRO A 195 12.84 -19.49 16.10
N GLU A 196 13.84 -19.54 15.21
CA GLU A 196 13.78 -18.82 13.94
C GLU A 196 12.55 -19.25 13.12
N MET A 197 11.92 -18.29 12.46
CA MET A 197 10.85 -18.56 11.51
C MET A 197 11.47 -19.00 10.18
N PRO A 198 11.12 -20.19 9.66
CA PRO A 198 11.51 -20.56 8.30
C PRO A 198 10.76 -19.70 7.29
N ALA A 199 11.22 -19.68 6.03
CA ALA A 199 10.43 -19.12 4.95
C ALA A 199 9.11 -19.92 4.79
N LEU A 200 7.98 -19.29 5.07
CA LEU A 200 6.64 -19.87 4.99
C LEU A 200 5.93 -19.51 3.68
N ALA A 201 6.29 -18.38 3.06
CA ALA A 201 5.78 -17.94 1.77
C ALA A 201 6.84 -18.23 0.69
N PRO A 202 6.78 -19.39 -0.01
CA PRO A 202 7.79 -19.74 -0.99
C PRO A 202 7.78 -18.75 -2.15
N LEU A 203 8.93 -18.12 -2.40
CA LEU A 203 9.11 -17.27 -3.55
C LEU A 203 9.02 -18.09 -4.85
N PRO A 204 8.46 -17.53 -5.93
CA PRO A 204 8.56 -18.14 -7.25
C PRO A 204 10.03 -18.34 -7.66
N VAL A 205 10.30 -19.36 -8.46
CA VAL A 205 11.63 -19.58 -9.05
C VAL A 205 12.04 -18.35 -9.83
N GLY A 206 13.23 -17.82 -9.56
CA GLY A 206 13.74 -16.62 -10.23
C GLY A 206 13.77 -15.38 -9.34
N PHE A 207 13.30 -15.48 -8.09
CA PHE A 207 13.26 -14.38 -7.12
C PHE A 207 14.01 -14.75 -5.85
N GLU A 208 14.62 -13.75 -5.24
CA GLU A 208 15.28 -13.87 -3.94
C GLU A 208 14.93 -12.66 -3.08
N THR A 209 14.85 -12.87 -1.77
CA THR A 209 14.71 -11.82 -0.76
C THR A 209 15.79 -11.97 0.30
N ALA A 210 16.20 -10.84 0.88
CA ALA A 210 17.14 -10.77 1.99
C ALA A 210 16.87 -9.50 2.82
N LEU A 211 17.47 -9.42 4.01
CA LEU A 211 17.57 -8.19 4.78
C LEU A 211 19.01 -7.65 4.65
N GLU A 212 19.15 -6.42 4.17
CA GLU A 212 20.44 -5.75 3.94
C GLU A 212 20.34 -4.31 4.45
N ASP A 213 21.22 -3.90 5.37
CA ASP A 213 21.25 -2.53 5.94
C ASP A 213 19.87 -2.07 6.44
N ASP A 214 19.18 -2.93 7.20
CA ASP A 214 17.80 -2.71 7.71
C ASP A 214 16.73 -2.49 6.61
N LEU A 215 17.04 -2.84 5.36
CA LEU A 215 16.12 -2.82 4.22
C LEU A 215 15.80 -4.22 3.71
N LEU A 216 14.55 -4.43 3.32
CA LEU A 216 14.15 -5.63 2.60
C LEU A 216 14.64 -5.52 1.15
N SER A 217 15.59 -6.38 0.79
CA SER A 217 16.10 -6.55 -0.56
C SER A 217 15.24 -7.56 -1.31
N MET A 218 14.87 -7.23 -2.55
CA MET A 218 14.26 -8.17 -3.49
C MET A 218 14.92 -8.05 -4.85
N ARG A 219 15.29 -9.19 -5.43
CA ARG A 219 15.95 -9.25 -6.73
C ARG A 219 15.41 -10.37 -7.59
N SER A 220 15.55 -10.18 -8.90
CA SER A 220 15.37 -11.24 -9.86
C SER A 220 16.72 -11.85 -10.23
N THR A 221 16.82 -13.18 -10.11
CA THR A 221 18.01 -13.94 -10.50
C THR A 221 18.14 -14.07 -12.02
N ARG A 222 17.11 -13.69 -12.78
CA ARG A 222 17.09 -13.77 -14.26
C ARG A 222 16.76 -12.45 -14.94
N GLY A 223 16.20 -11.48 -14.23
CA GLY A 223 15.66 -10.24 -14.79
C GLY A 223 16.58 -9.03 -14.67
N GLY A 224 17.75 -9.18 -14.03
CA GLY A 224 18.75 -8.11 -13.95
C GLY A 224 18.25 -6.85 -13.23
N TRP A 225 17.22 -6.99 -12.39
CA TRP A 225 16.68 -5.93 -11.56
C TRP A 225 16.76 -6.36 -10.09
N SER A 226 16.97 -5.36 -9.23
CA SER A 226 16.95 -5.48 -7.78
C SER A 226 16.51 -4.16 -7.20
N PHE A 227 15.87 -4.19 -6.03
CA PHE A 227 15.60 -2.99 -5.26
C PHE A 227 15.69 -3.32 -3.77
N ARG A 228 15.89 -2.27 -2.97
CA ARG A 228 15.81 -2.32 -1.52
C ARG A 228 14.70 -1.37 -1.07
N ILE A 229 13.81 -1.86 -0.22
CA ILE A 229 12.65 -1.11 0.28
C ILE A 229 12.59 -1.20 1.80
N PRO A 230 12.01 -0.21 2.47
CA PRO A 230 11.79 -0.32 3.90
C PRO A 230 10.89 -1.51 4.21
N TYR A 231 11.14 -2.21 5.32
CA TYR A 231 10.39 -3.42 5.69
C TYR A 231 8.90 -3.16 5.96
N TRP A 232 8.50 -1.90 6.15
CA TRP A 232 7.09 -1.53 6.26
C TRP A 232 6.42 -1.35 4.88
N PHE A 233 7.12 -1.63 3.78
CA PHE A 233 6.55 -1.79 2.45
C PHE A 233 6.30 -3.28 2.24
N MET A 234 5.05 -3.70 2.08
CA MET A 234 4.67 -5.12 2.03
C MET A 234 4.84 -5.71 0.64
N PRO A 235 5.76 -6.65 0.36
CA PRO A 235 5.66 -7.46 -0.85
C PRO A 235 4.61 -8.53 -0.62
N PHE A 236 3.42 -8.37 -1.20
CA PHE A 236 2.29 -9.28 -0.97
C PHE A 236 1.90 -10.09 -2.21
N ALA A 237 2.46 -9.76 -3.39
CA ALA A 237 2.34 -10.60 -4.57
C ALA A 237 3.64 -10.60 -5.37
N VAL A 238 4.15 -11.79 -5.67
CA VAL A 238 5.32 -12.00 -6.51
C VAL A 238 4.97 -13.12 -7.48
N SER A 239 5.17 -12.89 -8.77
CA SER A 239 4.86 -13.90 -9.79
C SER A 239 5.67 -13.72 -11.07
N GLU A 240 5.73 -14.80 -11.85
CA GLU A 240 6.22 -14.77 -13.22
C GLU A 240 5.22 -15.50 -14.11
N PHE A 241 4.82 -14.87 -15.21
CA PHE A 241 3.77 -15.39 -16.08
C PHE A 241 3.90 -14.91 -17.52
N ASP A 242 3.34 -15.69 -18.45
CA ASP A 242 3.14 -15.27 -19.83
C ASP A 242 1.76 -14.62 -19.97
N THR A 243 1.73 -13.37 -20.44
CA THR A 243 0.45 -12.70 -20.70
C THR A 243 -0.21 -13.27 -21.96
N LYS A 244 -1.55 -13.33 -21.96
CA LYS A 244 -2.30 -13.77 -23.14
C LYS A 244 -2.04 -12.82 -24.31
N ASN A 245 -1.34 -13.32 -25.34
CA ASN A 245 -0.89 -12.55 -26.51
C ASN A 245 0.03 -11.36 -26.17
N GLY A 246 0.82 -11.46 -25.11
CA GLY A 246 1.71 -10.36 -24.72
C GLY A 246 3.05 -10.86 -24.18
N PRO A 247 3.79 -9.97 -23.48
CA PRO A 247 5.10 -10.28 -22.96
C PRO A 247 5.07 -11.27 -21.78
N ARG A 248 6.13 -12.06 -21.65
CA ARG A 248 6.48 -12.71 -20.38
C ARG A 248 6.80 -11.63 -19.35
N THR A 249 6.27 -11.75 -18.14
CA THR A 249 6.39 -10.69 -17.14
C THR A 249 6.71 -11.27 -15.78
N GLN A 250 7.71 -10.68 -15.13
CA GLN A 250 7.90 -10.76 -13.68
C GLN A 250 7.14 -9.62 -13.02
N LEU A 251 6.30 -9.94 -12.04
CA LEU A 251 5.49 -8.99 -11.29
C LEU A 251 5.90 -9.02 -9.82
N VAL A 252 6.10 -7.84 -9.24
CA VAL A 252 6.11 -7.63 -7.80
C VAL A 252 5.09 -6.57 -7.44
N MET A 253 4.24 -6.84 -6.46
CA MET A 253 3.31 -5.87 -5.88
C MET A 253 3.69 -5.57 -4.45
N LEU A 254 3.83 -4.28 -4.16
CA LEU A 254 4.16 -3.75 -2.85
C LEU A 254 3.03 -2.82 -2.36
N SER A 255 2.72 -2.85 -1.07
CA SER A 255 1.96 -1.75 -0.44
C SER A 255 2.93 -0.80 0.24
N THR A 256 2.67 0.50 0.12
CA THR A 256 3.38 1.58 0.85
C THR A 256 2.78 1.77 2.25
N GLY A 257 3.29 2.77 3.00
CA GLY A 257 2.74 3.13 4.30
C GLY A 257 1.26 3.52 4.26
N ALA A 258 0.53 3.20 5.33
CA ALA A 258 -0.88 3.57 5.43
C ALA A 258 -1.03 5.07 5.73
N SER A 259 -2.09 5.68 5.22
CA SER A 259 -2.41 7.10 5.44
C SER A 259 -3.91 7.32 5.43
N LYS A 260 -4.37 8.42 6.04
CA LYS A 260 -5.79 8.78 6.06
C LYS A 260 -6.27 9.20 4.67
N HIS A 261 -7.50 8.87 4.34
CA HIS A 261 -8.13 9.37 3.12
C HIS A 261 -8.34 10.87 3.17
N GLU A 262 -8.23 11.52 2.02
CA GLU A 262 -8.69 12.89 1.85
C GLU A 262 -10.19 12.92 1.56
N GLY A 263 -10.94 13.65 2.39
CA GLY A 263 -12.38 13.86 2.19
C GLY A 263 -13.28 12.65 2.46
N LEU A 264 -12.74 11.54 2.99
CA LEU A 264 -13.49 10.36 3.42
C LEU A 264 -13.00 9.85 4.79
N PRO A 265 -13.86 9.22 5.61
CA PRO A 265 -13.42 8.48 6.79
C PRO A 265 -12.53 7.29 6.41
N GLY A 266 -11.63 6.89 7.31
CA GLY A 266 -10.79 5.70 7.17
C GLY A 266 -9.37 5.99 6.71
N ASN A 267 -8.66 4.93 6.36
CA ASN A 267 -7.28 4.96 5.91
C ASN A 267 -7.04 3.83 4.90
N SER A 268 -6.05 4.02 4.05
CA SER A 268 -5.57 2.96 3.17
C SER A 268 -4.09 3.17 2.82
N GLN A 269 -3.56 2.23 2.05
CA GLN A 269 -2.20 2.29 1.51
C GLN A 269 -2.26 2.60 0.02
N SER A 270 -1.14 3.07 -0.54
CA SER A 270 -0.95 3.06 -1.99
C SER A 270 -0.22 1.79 -2.41
N THR A 271 -0.51 1.30 -3.61
CA THR A 271 0.12 0.11 -4.20
C THR A 271 1.18 0.52 -5.22
N LEU A 272 2.34 -0.12 -5.15
CA LEU A 272 3.39 -0.12 -6.17
C LEU A 272 3.37 -1.48 -6.89
N ARG A 273 3.53 -1.48 -8.21
CA ARG A 273 3.69 -2.69 -9.01
C ARG A 273 4.88 -2.52 -9.94
N LEU A 274 5.84 -3.44 -9.87
CA LEU A 274 6.93 -3.57 -10.82
C LEU A 274 6.57 -4.67 -11.81
N PHE A 275 6.55 -4.33 -13.09
CA PHE A 275 6.49 -5.27 -14.21
C PHE A 275 7.85 -5.25 -14.92
N ALA A 276 8.51 -6.40 -14.99
CA ALA A 276 9.78 -6.55 -15.69
C ALA A 276 9.65 -7.58 -16.82
N GLY A 277 10.19 -7.25 -17.99
CA GLY A 277 10.22 -8.12 -19.18
C GLY A 277 11.61 -8.69 -19.43
N PRO A 278 12.06 -9.71 -18.67
CA PRO A 278 13.42 -10.23 -18.79
C PRO A 278 13.71 -10.72 -20.22
N GLY A 279 14.82 -10.25 -20.81
CA GLY A 279 15.27 -10.65 -22.15
C GLY A 279 14.44 -10.10 -23.32
N GLN A 280 13.58 -9.11 -23.10
CA GLN A 280 12.70 -8.55 -24.14
C GLN A 280 13.14 -7.17 -24.65
N ILE A 281 12.61 -6.79 -25.81
CA ILE A 281 12.79 -5.47 -26.42
C ILE A 281 11.68 -4.53 -25.93
N GLY A 282 12.04 -3.30 -25.55
CA GLY A 282 11.20 -2.47 -24.68
C GLY A 282 9.91 -1.89 -25.25
N GLY A 283 9.83 -1.59 -26.55
CA GLY A 283 8.70 -0.84 -27.12
C GLY A 283 7.34 -1.53 -27.01
N ASP A 284 7.29 -2.85 -27.29
CA ASP A 284 6.04 -3.61 -27.22
C ASP A 284 5.60 -3.87 -25.78
N PHE A 285 6.55 -3.99 -24.85
CA PHE A 285 6.30 -4.21 -23.44
C PHE A 285 5.60 -3.00 -22.80
N GLU A 286 6.15 -1.80 -23.00
CA GLU A 286 5.53 -0.56 -22.50
C GLU A 286 4.14 -0.34 -23.09
N LYS A 287 3.98 -0.56 -24.41
CA LYS A 287 2.69 -0.40 -25.09
C LYS A 287 1.64 -1.37 -24.54
N TYR A 288 2.02 -2.63 -24.31
CA TYR A 288 1.15 -3.64 -23.71
C TYR A 288 0.67 -3.18 -22.33
N TRP A 289 1.59 -2.87 -21.42
CA TRP A 289 1.25 -2.50 -20.05
C TRP A 289 0.55 -1.14 -19.94
N SER A 290 0.92 -0.16 -20.78
CA SER A 290 0.18 1.11 -20.89
C SER A 290 -1.29 0.85 -21.19
N LYS A 291 -1.58 0.00 -22.18
CA LYS A 291 -2.96 -0.34 -22.54
C LYS A 291 -3.65 -1.12 -21.42
N ALA A 292 -2.99 -2.13 -20.86
CA ALA A 292 -3.56 -2.98 -19.80
C ALA A 292 -3.88 -2.20 -18.52
N LEU A 293 -3.08 -1.18 -18.20
CA LEU A 293 -3.26 -0.29 -17.05
C LEU A 293 -4.11 0.95 -17.38
N GLY A 294 -4.60 1.07 -18.62
CA GLY A 294 -5.48 2.13 -19.08
C GLY A 294 -4.83 3.51 -19.19
N PHE A 295 -3.55 3.57 -19.53
CA PHE A 295 -2.84 4.79 -19.90
C PHE A 295 -2.86 4.98 -21.42
N ASP A 296 -3.56 6.01 -21.88
CA ASP A 296 -3.70 6.38 -23.29
C ASP A 296 -3.06 7.75 -23.59
N SER A 297 -3.14 8.21 -24.84
CA SER A 297 -2.55 9.49 -25.25
C SER A 297 -3.14 10.71 -24.54
N LYS A 298 -4.22 10.57 -23.76
CA LYS A 298 -4.82 11.65 -22.97
C LYS A 298 -4.29 11.69 -21.53
N SER A 299 -3.53 10.68 -21.11
CA SER A 299 -2.89 10.68 -19.80
C SER A 299 -1.91 11.84 -19.68
N GLU A 300 -1.94 12.54 -18.54
CA GLU A 300 -1.08 13.69 -18.28
C GLU A 300 0.38 13.23 -18.20
N ARG A 301 1.28 13.89 -18.90
CA ARG A 301 2.72 13.65 -18.74
C ARG A 301 3.25 14.51 -17.61
N ARG A 302 3.99 13.90 -16.70
CA ARG A 302 4.61 14.56 -15.55
C ARG A 302 6.09 14.24 -15.49
N ASP A 303 6.92 15.27 -15.50
CA ASP A 303 8.36 15.09 -15.32
C ASP A 303 8.68 14.64 -13.90
N LEU A 304 9.65 13.75 -13.78
CA LEU A 304 10.10 13.22 -12.49
C LEU A 304 11.44 13.83 -12.09
N PRO A 305 11.74 13.92 -10.78
CA PRO A 305 13.05 14.36 -10.29
C PRO A 305 14.09 13.22 -10.38
N ILE A 306 14.12 12.53 -11.53
CA ILE A 306 15.01 11.43 -11.90
C ILE A 306 15.31 11.62 -13.39
N GLU A 307 16.59 11.77 -13.74
CA GLU A 307 17.02 12.16 -15.08
C GLU A 307 16.56 11.14 -16.14
N GLY A 308 15.90 11.63 -17.19
CA GLY A 308 15.43 10.79 -18.30
C GLY A 308 14.16 9.99 -18.01
N LEU A 309 13.53 10.15 -16.85
CA LEU A 309 12.24 9.54 -16.54
C LEU A 309 11.11 10.57 -16.56
N SER A 310 9.96 10.16 -17.10
CA SER A 310 8.69 10.88 -16.98
C SER A 310 7.57 9.90 -16.68
N ALA A 311 6.64 10.30 -15.81
CA ALA A 311 5.45 9.55 -15.51
C ALA A 311 4.30 9.93 -16.44
N ARG A 312 3.42 8.97 -16.69
CA ARG A 312 2.06 9.22 -17.18
C ARG A 312 1.12 9.12 -15.99
N LYS A 313 0.34 10.16 -15.75
CA LYS A 313 -0.59 10.29 -14.63
C LYS A 313 -2.02 10.25 -15.14
N ARG A 314 -2.90 9.62 -14.35
CA ARG A 314 -4.35 9.63 -14.56
C ARG A 314 -5.10 9.63 -13.24
N PHE A 315 -6.37 10.00 -13.30
CA PHE A 315 -7.34 9.82 -12.22
C PHE A 315 -8.54 9.08 -12.78
N ASP A 316 -8.96 8.02 -12.10
CA ASP A 316 -10.17 7.28 -12.39
C ASP A 316 -11.30 7.77 -11.48
N GLU A 317 -12.28 8.45 -12.07
CA GLU A 317 -13.44 9.04 -11.37
C GLU A 317 -14.32 7.97 -10.70
N GLU A 318 -14.45 6.79 -11.30
CA GLU A 318 -15.35 5.73 -10.79
C GLU A 318 -14.78 5.10 -9.52
N SER A 319 -13.51 4.68 -9.57
CA SER A 319 -12.83 4.08 -8.44
C SER A 319 -12.26 5.11 -7.45
N ARG A 320 -12.22 6.40 -7.85
CA ARG A 320 -11.54 7.50 -7.15
C ARG A 320 -10.08 7.18 -6.86
N ILE A 321 -9.36 6.64 -7.84
CA ILE A 321 -7.96 6.24 -7.72
C ILE A 321 -7.08 7.12 -8.61
N HIS A 322 -6.04 7.70 -8.01
CA HIS A 322 -4.94 8.29 -8.74
C HIS A 322 -3.96 7.22 -9.15
N SER A 323 -3.37 7.35 -10.34
CA SER A 323 -2.33 6.41 -10.79
C SER A 323 -1.23 7.11 -11.58
N GLU A 324 0.01 6.65 -11.39
CA GLU A 324 1.17 7.00 -12.21
C GLU A 324 1.79 5.74 -12.78
N MET A 325 2.27 5.83 -14.02
CA MET A 325 3.04 4.78 -14.69
C MET A 325 4.34 5.38 -15.23
N VAL A 326 5.45 4.68 -15.01
CA VAL A 326 6.77 5.02 -15.54
C VAL A 326 7.31 3.80 -16.25
N ALA A 327 7.90 3.99 -17.42
CA ALA A 327 8.49 2.91 -18.21
C ALA A 327 9.87 3.32 -18.72
N TRP A 328 10.81 2.37 -18.73
CA TRP A 328 12.14 2.57 -19.30
C TRP A 328 12.80 1.24 -19.66
N ALA A 329 13.87 1.30 -20.44
CA ALA A 329 14.72 0.15 -20.71
C ALA A 329 15.66 -0.10 -19.51
N GLY A 330 15.49 -1.24 -18.82
CA GLY A 330 16.42 -1.71 -17.80
C GLY A 330 17.59 -2.50 -18.39
N ASN A 331 18.51 -2.93 -17.52
CA ASN A 331 19.76 -3.61 -17.92
C ASN A 331 19.53 -4.95 -18.63
N ASN A 332 18.46 -5.69 -18.28
CA ASN A 332 18.15 -6.99 -18.87
C ASN A 332 16.70 -7.07 -19.38
N GLY A 333 16.16 -5.94 -19.84
CA GLY A 333 14.83 -5.84 -20.42
C GLY A 333 14.05 -4.62 -19.92
N PRO A 334 12.87 -4.34 -20.51
CA PRO A 334 12.01 -3.24 -20.10
C PRO A 334 11.46 -3.39 -18.69
N LEU A 335 11.32 -2.25 -18.02
CA LEU A 335 10.67 -2.11 -16.74
C LEU A 335 9.47 -1.16 -16.88
N VAL A 336 8.37 -1.51 -16.24
CA VAL A 336 7.21 -0.65 -16.02
C VAL A 336 6.91 -0.63 -14.53
N VAL A 337 6.84 0.55 -13.94
CA VAL A 337 6.41 0.73 -12.56
C VAL A 337 5.09 1.48 -12.54
N TYR A 338 4.11 0.90 -11.86
CA TYR A 338 2.79 1.46 -11.65
C TYR A 338 2.60 1.79 -10.18
N TYR A 339 2.13 3.01 -9.90
CA TYR A 339 1.83 3.49 -8.56
C TYR A 339 0.38 3.95 -8.52
N ALA A 340 -0.39 3.51 -7.51
CA ALA A 340 -1.79 3.92 -7.38
C ALA A 340 -2.25 4.00 -5.94
N GLY A 341 -3.19 4.90 -5.67
CA GLY A 341 -3.81 5.05 -4.36
C GLY A 341 -5.03 5.95 -4.41
N ALA A 342 -5.83 5.91 -3.36
CA ALA A 342 -6.92 6.87 -3.13
C ALA A 342 -6.35 8.26 -2.78
N PRO A 343 -7.14 9.33 -2.93
CA PRO A 343 -6.82 10.66 -2.42
C PRO A 343 -6.45 10.62 -0.93
N GLY A 344 -5.36 11.29 -0.56
CA GLY A 344 -4.71 11.21 0.75
C GLY A 344 -3.51 10.27 0.71
N PRO A 345 -3.70 8.93 0.69
CA PRO A 345 -2.59 7.98 0.63
C PRO A 345 -1.72 8.11 -0.60
N TYR A 346 -2.29 8.44 -1.76
CA TYR A 346 -1.54 8.64 -2.99
C TYR A 346 -0.61 9.86 -2.89
N GLU A 347 -1.10 11.01 -2.44
CA GLU A 347 -0.30 12.22 -2.31
C GLU A 347 0.79 12.03 -1.25
N LYS A 348 0.42 11.47 -0.10
CA LYS A 348 1.33 11.28 1.04
C LYS A 348 2.46 10.31 0.72
N ASN A 349 2.18 9.18 0.07
CA ASN A 349 3.20 8.18 -0.24
C ASN A 349 3.88 8.40 -1.61
N ARG A 350 3.53 9.45 -2.37
CA ARG A 350 4.12 9.67 -3.69
C ARG A 350 5.64 9.81 -3.65
N VAL A 351 6.19 10.39 -2.58
CA VAL A 351 7.65 10.54 -2.43
C VAL A 351 8.35 9.18 -2.34
N HIS A 352 7.74 8.21 -1.63
CA HIS A 352 8.23 6.83 -1.54
C HIS A 352 8.21 6.10 -2.89
N PHE A 353 7.23 6.40 -3.76
CA PHE A 353 7.26 5.94 -5.14
C PHE A 353 8.49 6.46 -5.91
N ILE A 354 8.82 7.74 -5.74
CA ILE A 354 10.01 8.33 -6.38
C ILE A 354 11.30 7.70 -5.82
N ASP A 355 11.39 7.48 -4.52
CA ASP A 355 12.56 6.83 -3.90
C ASP A 355 12.71 5.37 -4.36
N PHE A 356 11.60 4.64 -4.51
CA PHE A 356 11.61 3.31 -5.10
C PHE A 356 12.18 3.31 -6.53
N LEU A 357 11.80 4.27 -7.37
CA LEU A 357 12.35 4.40 -8.73
C LEU A 357 13.87 4.65 -8.73
N ARG A 358 14.37 5.48 -7.80
CA ARG A 358 15.82 5.73 -7.65
C ARG A 358 16.58 4.45 -7.28
N GLN A 359 16.08 3.72 -6.28
CA GLN A 359 16.66 2.44 -5.87
C GLN A 359 16.71 1.45 -7.03
N LEU A 360 15.61 1.35 -7.80
CA LEU A 360 15.53 0.44 -8.93
C LEU A 360 16.47 0.81 -10.10
N ARG A 361 16.84 2.08 -10.24
CA ARG A 361 17.86 2.53 -11.21
C ARG A 361 19.30 2.34 -10.72
N GLY A 362 19.50 1.92 -9.48
CA GLY A 362 20.83 1.90 -8.86
C GLY A 362 21.37 3.32 -8.61
N GLU A 363 20.52 4.34 -8.60
CA GLU A 363 20.89 5.68 -8.15
C GLU A 363 20.99 5.61 -6.61
N ALA A 364 22.20 5.75 -6.08
CA ALA A 364 22.39 5.91 -4.64
C ALA A 364 21.56 7.12 -4.18
N ALA A 365 20.86 6.98 -3.05
CA ALA A 365 20.17 8.12 -2.47
C ALA A 365 21.18 9.27 -2.29
N PRO A 366 20.84 10.51 -2.69
CA PRO A 366 21.62 11.68 -2.32
C PRO A 366 21.93 11.60 -0.83
N PRO A 367 23.19 11.86 -0.41
CA PRO A 367 23.54 11.82 1.00
C PRO A 367 22.57 12.69 1.80
N PRO A 368 22.20 12.31 3.05
CA PRO A 368 21.40 13.17 3.90
C PRO A 368 22.06 14.56 3.94
N ALA A 369 21.25 15.63 3.89
CA ALA A 369 21.81 16.95 4.02
C ALA A 369 22.63 16.99 5.30
N ALA A 370 23.91 17.34 5.20
CA ALA A 370 24.74 17.55 6.38
C ALA A 370 23.99 18.51 7.29
N GLU A 371 23.74 18.10 8.53
CA GLU A 371 23.21 18.99 9.56
C GLU A 371 24.11 20.24 9.55
N ALA A 372 23.51 21.38 9.23
CA ALA A 372 24.24 22.64 9.28
C ALA A 372 24.74 22.83 10.73
N PRO A 373 26.03 23.13 10.93
CA PRO A 373 26.65 23.15 12.25
C PRO A 373 26.07 24.22 13.19
#